data_AF-A0A5E6QJ34-F1
#
_entry.id   AF-A0A5E6QJ34-F1
#
_cell.length_a   1.000
_cell.length_b   1.000
_cell.length_c   1.000
_cell.angle_alpha   90.00
_cell.angle_beta   90.00
_cell.angle_gamma   90.00
#
_symmetry.space_group_name_H-M   'P 1'
#
loop_
_entity.id
_entity.type
_entity.pdbx_description
1 polymer ?
#
loop_
_entity_poly.entity_id
_entity_poly.type
_entity_poly.pdbx_seq_one_letter_code
_entity_poly.pdbx_strand_id
1 'polypeptide(L)'
;MWFHGIKDIPRYEHYRLKQVRKKASWEKPMVPGGTPLSVDPMHFIYASTRASILGQKVGLRGQLAGQGLGAVALCYLTPRFASSRIKPSNKIFLHHNFSHAKDFIGSSIKGTIGASLAYLEMQDQGYAWCGHWEDCIAPAVSTISSPASTLKATSSTTAKAPTPDFVFASSGNVCLVDAKGSARTMKEVRLIAKNEWKRQIYSNRLTQLSNGGTATEGRIIAATLVNPGGVGLVTAYGRFPSAAYSSATLAPSRVSTTSKAIKSVQKVNFTNAFYLLGLNAMAKHFIGGPVSQARDELNNARLSVTDIDDFGAVYTGAPRFIDLDGQGAWTMQTFCRIDVLEEAFENLSSDDAPAVAETPPILALRPEKIDISGDGRIKNSDQVVLQSRDGVGAIFKRVK
;
A
#
# COMPACT_ATOMS: atom_id res chain seq x y z
N MET A 1 -0.44 24.23 -5.21
CA MET A 1 -0.68 22.79 -5.42
C MET A 1 0.66 22.10 -5.63
N TRP A 2 0.77 20.82 -5.31
CA TRP A 2 2.01 20.05 -5.46
C TRP A 2 1.88 19.07 -6.63
N PHE A 3 2.10 19.56 -7.84
CA PHE A 3 2.06 18.75 -9.07
C PHE A 3 3.44 18.50 -9.67
N HIS A 4 4.50 19.03 -9.07
CA HIS A 4 5.86 18.86 -9.58
C HIS A 4 6.89 18.87 -8.46
N GLY A 5 8.04 18.26 -8.77
CA GLY A 5 9.21 18.22 -7.89
C GLY A 5 9.07 17.21 -6.76
N ILE A 6 10.17 16.52 -6.51
CA ILE A 6 10.29 15.55 -5.42
C ILE A 6 10.28 16.28 -4.08
N LYS A 7 9.63 15.68 -3.08
CA LYS A 7 9.47 16.22 -1.73
C LYS A 7 9.86 15.19 -0.69
N ASP A 8 10.53 15.67 0.34
CA ASP A 8 11.02 14.84 1.43
C ASP A 8 10.01 14.83 2.56
N ILE A 9 9.47 13.66 2.85
CA ILE A 9 8.52 13.43 3.94
C ILE A 9 9.32 12.91 5.15
N PRO A 10 9.57 13.74 6.17
CA PRO A 10 10.34 13.32 7.34
C PRO A 10 9.61 12.26 8.16
N ARG A 11 10.38 11.36 8.75
CA ARG A 11 9.95 10.42 9.78
C ARG A 11 10.19 11.07 11.13
N TYR A 12 9.16 11.66 11.73
CA TYR A 12 9.31 12.40 12.98
C TYR A 12 9.55 11.48 14.16
N GLU A 13 8.75 10.42 14.30
CA GLU A 13 8.84 9.53 15.47
C GLU A 13 8.49 8.09 15.13
N HIS A 14 9.17 7.18 15.81
CA HIS A 14 8.90 5.76 15.82
C HIS A 14 8.73 5.27 17.25
N TYR A 15 7.60 4.61 17.49
CA TYR A 15 7.26 3.97 18.75
C TYR A 15 7.34 2.46 18.57
N ARG A 16 8.28 1.83 19.27
CA ARG A 16 8.38 0.37 19.33
C ARG A 16 7.59 -0.15 20.53
N LEU A 17 6.78 -1.18 20.29
CA LEU A 17 6.02 -1.84 21.34
C LEU A 17 6.95 -2.55 22.31
N LYS A 18 6.80 -2.26 23.61
CA LYS A 18 7.51 -2.95 24.69
C LYS A 18 6.76 -4.19 25.16
N GLN A 19 5.46 -4.04 25.45
CA GLN A 19 4.57 -5.14 25.86
C GLN A 19 3.11 -4.70 25.78
N VAL A 20 2.20 -5.68 25.71
CA VAL A 20 0.75 -5.49 25.82
C VAL A 20 0.22 -6.22 27.05
N ARG A 21 -0.30 -5.47 28.02
CA ARG A 21 -1.09 -6.00 29.14
C ARG A 21 -2.54 -5.51 28.98
N LYS A 22 -3.11 -4.86 29.99
CA LYS A 22 -4.38 -4.11 29.86
C LYS A 22 -4.28 -2.95 28.85
N LYS A 23 -3.12 -2.31 28.73
CA LYS A 23 -2.81 -1.28 27.72
C LYS A 23 -1.53 -1.64 26.98
N ALA A 24 -1.35 -1.12 25.77
CA ALA A 24 -0.07 -1.20 25.07
C ALA A 24 0.91 -0.23 25.73
N SER A 25 2.14 -0.69 25.97
CA SER A 25 3.23 0.13 26.48
C SER A 25 4.34 0.21 25.44
N TRP A 26 4.96 1.37 25.36
CA TRP A 26 5.87 1.75 24.28
C TRP A 26 7.24 2.07 24.86
N GLU A 27 8.28 1.80 24.09
CA GLU A 27 9.61 2.31 24.35
C GLU A 27 9.63 3.85 24.21
N LYS A 28 10.73 4.48 24.64
CA LYS A 28 10.93 5.91 24.44
C LYS A 28 10.89 6.19 22.93
N PRO A 29 10.14 7.21 22.45
CA PRO A 29 10.10 7.52 21.03
C PRO A 29 11.50 7.82 20.51
N MET A 30 11.80 7.31 19.34
CA MET A 30 13.03 7.62 18.61
C MET A 30 12.70 8.33 17.31
N VAL A 31 13.52 9.29 16.92
CA VAL A 31 13.54 9.77 15.54
C VAL A 31 14.29 8.69 14.74
N PRO A 32 13.69 8.05 13.73
CA PRO A 32 14.39 7.02 12.96
C PRO A 32 15.69 7.56 12.37
N GLY A 33 16.80 6.87 12.59
CA GLY A 33 18.04 7.13 11.87
C GLY A 33 17.87 6.61 10.44
N GLY A 34 17.54 7.49 9.50
CA GLY A 34 17.31 7.14 8.10
C GLY A 34 17.00 8.38 7.26
N THR A 35 17.07 8.24 5.94
CA THR A 35 16.68 9.31 5.02
C THR A 35 15.18 9.59 5.14
N PRO A 36 14.70 10.81 4.86
CA PRO A 36 13.28 11.05 4.65
C PRO A 36 12.73 10.17 3.52
N LEU A 37 11.41 9.96 3.51
CA LEU A 37 10.74 9.32 2.38
C LEU A 37 10.65 10.34 1.24
N SER A 38 11.37 10.09 0.14
CA SER A 38 11.35 10.94 -1.04
C SER A 38 10.16 10.57 -1.93
N VAL A 39 9.27 11.52 -2.20
CA VAL A 39 8.02 11.27 -2.92
C VAL A 39 7.90 12.27 -4.07
N ASP A 40 7.56 11.79 -5.26
CA ASP A 40 7.08 12.63 -6.36
C ASP A 40 5.54 12.51 -6.51
N PRO A 41 4.89 13.51 -7.14
CA PRO A 41 3.46 13.45 -7.47
C PRO A 41 2.99 12.16 -8.17
N MET A 42 3.75 11.62 -9.13
CA MET A 42 3.36 10.38 -9.82
C MET A 42 3.42 9.16 -8.90
N HIS A 43 4.45 9.06 -8.03
CA HIS A 43 4.53 8.06 -6.97
C HIS A 43 3.32 8.16 -6.02
N PHE A 44 2.94 9.38 -5.65
CA PHE A 44 1.81 9.61 -4.78
C PHE A 44 0.48 9.16 -5.42
N ILE A 45 0.27 9.45 -6.71
CA ILE A 45 -0.92 9.00 -7.46
C ILE A 45 -0.92 7.48 -7.62
N TYR A 46 0.23 6.88 -7.96
CA TYR A 46 0.35 5.42 -8.04
C TYR A 46 0.04 4.76 -6.69
N ALA A 47 0.57 5.29 -5.60
CA ALA A 47 0.28 4.82 -4.25
C ALA A 47 -1.20 4.97 -3.87
N SER A 48 -1.82 6.12 -4.19
CA SER A 48 -3.26 6.35 -3.99
C SER A 48 -4.10 5.32 -4.75
N THR A 49 -3.67 5.03 -5.98
CA THR A 49 -4.29 4.06 -6.87
C THR A 49 -4.20 2.66 -6.28
N ARG A 50 -3.00 2.18 -5.90
CA ARG A 50 -2.79 0.84 -5.33
C ARG A 50 -3.53 0.67 -3.99
N ALA A 51 -3.49 1.69 -3.13
CA ALA A 51 -4.16 1.67 -1.83
C ALA A 51 -5.70 1.75 -1.90
N SER A 52 -6.30 1.84 -3.09
CA SER A 52 -7.75 1.89 -3.29
C SER A 52 -8.32 0.65 -3.99
N ILE A 53 -7.49 -0.35 -4.31
CA ILE A 53 -7.92 -1.54 -5.07
C ILE A 53 -8.49 -2.61 -4.15
N LEU A 54 -9.80 -2.86 -4.27
CA LEU A 54 -10.54 -3.91 -3.57
C LEU A 54 -11.03 -4.99 -4.56
N GLY A 55 -10.15 -5.94 -4.89
CA GLY A 55 -10.38 -7.14 -5.73
C GLY A 55 -11.60 -7.17 -6.65
N GLN A 56 -12.37 -8.27 -6.63
CA GLN A 56 -13.59 -8.44 -7.43
C GLN A 56 -14.71 -7.45 -7.08
N LYS A 57 -14.71 -6.88 -5.85
CA LYS A 57 -15.82 -6.07 -5.35
C LYS A 57 -15.86 -4.69 -6.00
N VAL A 58 -14.73 -4.00 -6.01
CA VAL A 58 -14.62 -2.62 -6.49
C VAL A 58 -13.55 -2.47 -7.58
N GLY A 59 -12.60 -3.41 -7.68
CA GLY A 59 -11.71 -3.59 -8.84
C GLY A 59 -11.23 -2.29 -9.51
N LEU A 60 -11.49 -2.18 -10.82
CA LEU A 60 -11.17 -1.00 -11.64
C LEU A 60 -11.81 0.30 -11.12
N ARG A 61 -13.01 0.26 -10.53
CA ARG A 61 -13.65 1.48 -10.00
C ARG A 61 -12.86 2.05 -8.83
N GLY A 62 -12.36 1.18 -7.95
CA GLY A 62 -11.52 1.58 -6.82
C GLY A 62 -10.21 2.20 -7.28
N GLN A 63 -9.61 1.63 -8.31
CA GLN A 63 -8.42 2.18 -8.97
C GLN A 63 -8.67 3.61 -9.51
N LEU A 64 -9.73 3.80 -10.30
CA LEU A 64 -10.06 5.09 -10.91
C LEU A 64 -10.40 6.14 -9.84
N ALA A 65 -11.12 5.74 -8.80
CA ALA A 65 -11.42 6.61 -7.67
C ALA A 65 -10.13 6.98 -6.90
N GLY A 66 -9.23 6.03 -6.66
CA GLY A 66 -7.94 6.24 -6.02
C GLY A 66 -7.04 7.19 -6.81
N GLN A 67 -6.99 7.04 -8.13
CA GLN A 67 -6.28 7.94 -9.03
C GLN A 67 -6.83 9.38 -8.94
N GLY A 68 -8.16 9.55 -9.04
CA GLY A 68 -8.80 10.86 -8.92
C GLY A 68 -8.62 11.49 -7.54
N LEU A 69 -8.77 10.72 -6.47
CA LEU A 69 -8.54 11.19 -5.10
C LEU A 69 -7.07 11.56 -4.86
N GLY A 70 -6.13 10.82 -5.46
CA GLY A 70 -4.71 11.14 -5.44
C GLY A 70 -4.45 12.52 -6.04
N ALA A 71 -4.98 12.80 -7.23
CA ALA A 71 -4.87 14.11 -7.87
C ALA A 71 -5.52 15.22 -7.03
N VAL A 72 -6.72 14.99 -6.49
CA VAL A 72 -7.41 15.95 -5.60
C VAL A 72 -6.58 16.22 -4.34
N ALA A 73 -5.97 15.20 -3.74
CA ALA A 73 -5.12 15.38 -2.57
C ALA A 73 -3.89 16.25 -2.87
N LEU A 74 -3.29 16.11 -4.06
CA LEU A 74 -2.19 16.97 -4.51
C LEU A 74 -2.60 18.44 -4.67
N CYS A 75 -3.87 18.74 -5.00
CA CYS A 75 -4.39 20.10 -5.02
C CYS A 75 -4.32 20.76 -3.62
N TYR A 76 -4.54 19.99 -2.56
CA TYR A 76 -4.52 20.48 -1.19
C TYR A 76 -3.13 20.41 -0.54
N LEU A 77 -2.12 19.86 -1.23
CA LEU A 77 -0.74 19.89 -0.80
C LEU A 77 -0.02 21.06 -1.47
N THR A 78 0.76 21.82 -0.70
CA THR A 78 1.43 23.02 -1.17
C THR A 78 2.89 23.00 -0.75
N PRO A 79 3.84 23.15 -1.70
CA PRO A 79 5.23 23.38 -1.38
C PRO A 79 5.38 24.71 -0.64
N ARG A 80 6.26 24.78 0.36
CA ARG A 80 6.59 26.09 0.95
C ARG A 80 7.51 26.85 0.01
N PHE A 81 6.93 27.81 -0.71
CA PHE A 81 7.68 28.85 -1.40
C PHE A 81 8.10 29.89 -0.36
N ALA A 82 9.38 29.95 -0.04
CA ALA A 82 9.89 31.04 0.77
C ALA A 82 9.78 32.33 -0.07
N SER A 83 9.10 33.34 0.45
CA SER A 83 9.03 34.67 -0.18
C SER A 83 10.46 35.22 -0.32
N SER A 84 10.90 35.37 -1.56
CA SER A 84 12.15 36.00 -2.02
C SER A 84 13.47 35.52 -1.36
N ARG A 85 14.32 34.87 -2.18
CA ARG A 85 15.77 34.60 -1.99
C ARG A 85 16.24 33.44 -1.08
N ILE A 86 15.36 32.67 -0.46
CA ILE A 86 15.77 31.44 0.28
C ILE A 86 15.34 30.22 -0.53
N LYS A 87 16.26 29.26 -0.70
CA LYS A 87 16.05 28.02 -1.49
C LYS A 87 14.67 27.41 -1.24
N PRO A 88 13.96 26.93 -2.28
CA PRO A 88 12.66 26.28 -2.11
C PRO A 88 12.78 25.16 -1.09
N SER A 89 11.83 25.09 -0.15
CA SER A 89 11.83 24.02 0.84
C SER A 89 11.41 22.70 0.17
N ASN A 90 12.10 21.61 0.51
CA ASN A 90 11.68 20.24 0.13
C ASN A 90 10.45 19.75 0.91
N LYS A 91 9.88 20.59 1.78
CA LYS A 91 8.69 20.27 2.58
C LYS A 91 7.40 20.64 1.85
N ILE A 92 6.36 19.85 2.11
CA ILE A 92 4.98 20.12 1.70
C ILE A 92 4.09 20.32 2.92
N PHE A 93 3.02 21.08 2.73
CA PHE A 93 2.07 21.46 3.77
C PHE A 93 0.65 21.31 3.23
N LEU A 94 -0.29 21.08 4.13
CA LEU A 94 -1.70 21.21 3.78
C LEU A 94 -2.02 22.69 3.52
N HIS A 95 -2.68 22.97 2.42
CA HIS A 95 -3.01 24.33 1.98
C HIS A 95 -3.89 25.04 3.04
N HIS A 96 -3.69 26.34 3.23
CA HIS A 96 -4.39 27.10 4.27
C HIS A 96 -5.93 27.05 4.12
N ASN A 97 -6.45 27.03 2.88
CA ASN A 97 -7.88 26.89 2.62
C ASN A 97 -8.46 25.50 2.95
N PHE A 98 -7.65 24.51 3.31
CA PHE A 98 -8.14 23.19 3.69
C PHE A 98 -9.07 23.24 4.92
N SER A 99 -8.87 24.20 5.83
CA SER A 99 -9.74 24.42 6.99
C SER A 99 -11.19 24.74 6.61
N HIS A 100 -11.43 25.23 5.39
CA HIS A 100 -12.75 25.54 4.86
C HIS A 100 -13.37 24.39 4.04
N ALA A 101 -12.64 23.29 3.84
CA ALA A 101 -13.18 22.13 3.15
C ALA A 101 -14.36 21.55 3.95
N LYS A 102 -15.39 21.09 3.23
CA LYS A 102 -16.47 20.31 3.86
C LYS A 102 -15.88 19.07 4.53
N ASP A 103 -16.54 18.61 5.58
CA ASP A 103 -16.11 17.49 6.42
C ASP A 103 -15.85 16.20 5.64
N PHE A 104 -16.72 15.85 4.69
CA PHE A 104 -16.54 14.69 3.83
C PHE A 104 -15.32 14.84 2.90
N ILE A 105 -15.15 16.00 2.26
CA ILE A 105 -13.98 16.32 1.42
C ILE A 105 -12.69 16.25 2.25
N GLY A 106 -12.68 16.95 3.39
CA GLY A 106 -11.52 17.00 4.26
C GLY A 106 -11.15 15.61 4.80
N SER A 107 -12.13 14.80 5.17
CA SER A 107 -11.89 13.43 5.65
C SER A 107 -11.34 12.52 4.55
N SER A 108 -11.91 12.58 3.34
CA SER A 108 -11.41 11.84 2.18
C SER A 108 -9.97 12.21 1.84
N ILE A 109 -9.64 13.50 1.72
CA ILE A 109 -8.27 13.96 1.39
C ILE A 109 -7.26 13.51 2.45
N LYS A 110 -7.57 13.69 3.73
CA LYS A 110 -6.68 13.23 4.82
C LYS A 110 -6.47 11.72 4.74
N GLY A 111 -7.54 10.96 4.53
CA GLY A 111 -7.49 9.51 4.36
C GLY A 111 -6.58 9.11 3.20
N THR A 112 -6.77 9.70 2.03
CA THR A 112 -5.96 9.44 0.83
C THR A 112 -4.48 9.78 1.05
N ILE A 113 -4.17 10.93 1.66
CA ILE A 113 -2.78 11.28 1.98
C ILE A 113 -2.17 10.26 2.95
N GLY A 114 -2.89 9.91 4.01
CA GLY A 114 -2.44 8.92 5.00
C GLY A 114 -2.18 7.55 4.36
N ALA A 115 -3.11 7.04 3.56
CA ALA A 115 -3.01 5.75 2.88
C ALA A 115 -1.85 5.70 1.88
N SER A 116 -1.70 6.74 1.06
CA SER A 116 -0.64 6.81 0.04
C SER A 116 0.75 6.88 0.66
N LEU A 117 0.91 7.70 1.70
CA LEU A 117 2.19 7.78 2.41
C LEU A 117 2.49 6.51 3.21
N ALA A 118 1.48 5.86 3.79
CA ALA A 118 1.66 4.56 4.44
C ALA A 118 2.08 3.47 3.44
N TYR A 119 1.47 3.46 2.26
CA TYR A 119 1.87 2.55 1.17
C TYR A 119 3.34 2.76 0.80
N LEU A 120 3.75 3.99 0.50
CA LEU A 120 5.12 4.30 0.10
C LEU A 120 6.12 4.02 1.23
N GLU A 121 5.76 4.30 2.48
CA GLU A 121 6.58 3.99 3.66
C GLU A 121 6.80 2.48 3.81
N MET A 122 5.77 1.66 3.59
CA MET A 122 5.89 0.21 3.64
C MET A 122 6.74 -0.33 2.49
N GLN A 123 6.61 0.24 1.27
CA GLN A 123 7.49 -0.09 0.15
C GLN A 123 8.96 0.23 0.48
N ASP A 124 9.25 1.41 1.04
CA ASP A 124 10.60 1.80 1.44
C ASP A 124 11.18 0.85 2.51
N GLN A 125 10.34 0.37 3.43
CA GLN A 125 10.74 -0.53 4.51
C GLN A 125 10.92 -2.01 4.15
N GLY A 126 10.73 -2.40 2.90
CA GLY A 126 10.91 -3.82 2.53
C GLY A 126 9.64 -4.63 2.35
N TYR A 127 8.45 -4.01 2.28
CA TYR A 127 7.20 -4.76 2.22
C TYR A 127 6.44 -4.50 0.92
N ALA A 128 5.99 -5.58 0.28
CA ALA A 128 5.04 -5.55 -0.81
C ALA A 128 3.60 -5.38 -0.28
N TRP A 129 2.81 -4.56 -0.95
CA TRP A 129 1.37 -4.44 -0.65
C TRP A 129 0.67 -5.73 -1.06
N CYS A 130 -0.21 -6.25 -0.21
CA CYS A 130 -0.90 -7.50 -0.50
C CYS A 130 -2.40 -7.34 -0.74
N GLY A 131 -3.02 -6.33 -0.14
CA GLY A 131 -4.45 -6.12 -0.25
C GLY A 131 -4.99 -5.28 0.89
N HIS A 132 -6.27 -4.98 0.81
CA HIS A 132 -7.00 -4.55 1.98
C HIS A 132 -7.22 -5.72 2.93
N TRP A 133 -7.43 -5.39 4.20
CA TRP A 133 -7.74 -6.37 5.24
C TRP A 133 -8.87 -7.31 4.84
N GLU A 134 -9.96 -6.78 4.29
CA GLU A 134 -11.17 -7.52 3.94
C GLU A 134 -10.97 -8.52 2.80
N ASP A 135 -9.93 -8.33 1.99
CA ASP A 135 -9.57 -9.26 0.91
C ASP A 135 -8.66 -10.39 1.42
N CYS A 136 -7.96 -10.16 2.53
CA CYS A 136 -6.94 -11.06 3.06
C CYS A 136 -7.46 -12.04 4.11
N ILE A 137 -8.65 -11.80 4.66
CA ILE A 137 -9.27 -12.67 5.66
C ILE A 137 -10.33 -13.56 5.03
N ALA A 138 -10.46 -14.79 5.54
CA ALA A 138 -11.59 -15.63 5.20
C ALA A 138 -12.90 -14.93 5.61
N PRO A 139 -13.98 -15.01 4.81
CA PRO A 139 -15.30 -14.67 5.29
C PRO A 139 -15.54 -15.41 6.61
N ALA A 140 -16.05 -14.73 7.62
CA ALA A 140 -16.45 -15.41 8.85
C ALA A 140 -17.48 -16.46 8.46
N VAL A 141 -17.07 -17.73 8.37
CA VAL A 141 -17.97 -18.85 8.14
C VAL A 141 -18.87 -18.84 9.35
N SER A 142 -20.12 -18.41 9.16
CA SER A 142 -21.17 -18.65 10.12
C SER A 142 -21.23 -20.17 10.28
N THR A 143 -20.64 -20.69 11.35
CA THR A 143 -20.77 -22.08 11.77
C THR A 143 -22.22 -22.32 12.19
N ILE A 144 -23.13 -22.32 11.22
CA ILE A 144 -24.44 -22.97 11.35
C ILE A 144 -24.18 -24.42 10.95
N SER A 145 -23.60 -25.15 11.89
CA SER A 145 -23.55 -26.62 11.83
C SER A 145 -23.88 -27.14 13.22
N SER A 146 -25.14 -26.95 13.61
CA SER A 146 -25.87 -27.82 14.54
C SER A 146 -27.36 -27.77 14.15
N PRO A 147 -27.96 -28.87 13.67
CA PRO A 147 -29.40 -28.93 13.55
C PRO A 147 -30.01 -29.12 14.94
N ALA A 148 -31.12 -28.40 15.20
CA ALA A 148 -32.03 -28.54 16.33
C ALA A 148 -31.49 -28.19 17.73
N SER A 149 -31.54 -26.90 18.07
CA SER A 149 -31.91 -26.47 19.43
C SER A 149 -32.55 -25.09 19.33
N THR A 150 -33.87 -25.06 19.59
CA THR A 150 -34.69 -23.85 19.72
C THR A 150 -34.30 -23.11 21.00
N LEU A 151 -33.21 -22.36 20.93
CA LEU A 151 -32.95 -21.27 21.86
C LEU A 151 -32.79 -20.01 21.02
N LYS A 152 -33.73 -19.07 21.24
CA LYS A 152 -33.73 -17.72 20.66
C LYS A 152 -32.32 -17.15 20.70
N ALA A 153 -31.66 -17.10 19.54
CA ALA A 153 -30.46 -16.33 19.36
C ALA A 153 -30.83 -14.86 19.56
N THR A 154 -30.57 -14.33 20.76
CA THR A 154 -30.47 -12.90 20.96
C THR A 154 -29.36 -12.42 20.04
N SER A 155 -29.75 -11.73 18.96
CA SER A 155 -28.86 -11.02 18.06
C SER A 155 -28.15 -9.92 18.84
N SER A 156 -27.12 -10.28 19.60
CA SER A 156 -26.16 -9.30 20.08
C SER A 156 -25.40 -8.85 18.84
N THR A 157 -25.75 -7.66 18.36
CA THR A 157 -24.95 -6.88 17.42
C THR A 157 -23.64 -6.54 18.13
N THR A 158 -22.75 -7.52 18.24
CA THR A 158 -21.37 -7.29 18.65
C THR A 158 -20.76 -6.39 17.58
N ALA A 159 -20.48 -5.14 17.96
CA ALA A 159 -19.83 -4.19 17.07
C ALA A 159 -18.59 -4.85 16.48
N LYS A 160 -18.56 -4.97 15.14
CA LYS A 160 -17.43 -5.57 14.41
C LYS A 160 -16.15 -4.93 14.94
N ALA A 161 -15.21 -5.75 15.41
CA ALA A 161 -13.94 -5.25 15.91
C ALA A 161 -13.33 -4.31 14.86
N PRO A 162 -12.80 -3.15 15.23
CA PRO A 162 -12.19 -2.25 14.26
C PRO A 162 -10.97 -2.94 13.65
N THR A 163 -10.79 -2.76 12.35
CA THR A 163 -9.89 -3.56 11.51
C THR A 163 -8.77 -2.69 10.94
N PRO A 164 -7.59 -3.26 10.64
CA PRO A 164 -6.56 -2.54 9.91
C PRO A 164 -7.03 -2.21 8.48
N ASP A 165 -6.43 -1.20 7.86
CA ASP A 165 -6.75 -0.85 6.47
C ASP A 165 -6.14 -1.85 5.46
N PHE A 166 -4.91 -2.31 5.72
CA PHE A 166 -4.09 -3.03 4.75
C PHE A 166 -3.34 -4.22 5.34
N VAL A 167 -2.97 -5.14 4.45
CA VAL A 167 -2.00 -6.21 4.71
C VAL A 167 -0.82 -6.04 3.76
N PHE A 168 0.37 -6.17 4.33
CA PHE A 168 1.64 -6.13 3.62
C PHE A 168 2.45 -7.39 3.93
N ALA A 169 3.33 -7.80 3.04
CA ALA A 169 4.23 -8.93 3.26
C ALA A 169 5.64 -8.61 2.81
N SER A 170 6.60 -9.24 3.48
CA SER A 170 7.98 -9.38 3.03
C SER A 170 8.38 -10.85 3.06
N SER A 171 9.60 -11.17 2.62
CA SER A 171 10.16 -12.52 2.56
C SER A 171 10.03 -13.33 3.86
N GLY A 172 9.91 -12.66 5.01
CA GLY A 172 9.79 -13.32 6.30
C GLY A 172 8.66 -12.85 7.20
N ASN A 173 7.82 -11.89 6.78
CA ASN A 173 6.80 -11.31 7.66
C ASN A 173 5.50 -10.97 6.93
N VAL A 174 4.40 -11.06 7.67
CA VAL A 174 3.11 -10.50 7.27
C VAL A 174 2.75 -9.41 8.27
N CYS A 175 2.53 -8.20 7.78
CA CYS A 175 2.33 -6.99 8.58
C CYS A 175 0.91 -6.46 8.39
N LEU A 176 0.18 -6.32 9.50
CA LEU A 176 -1.09 -5.58 9.51
C LEU A 176 -0.79 -4.09 9.59
N VAL A 177 -1.33 -3.30 8.67
CA VAL A 177 -1.06 -1.87 8.59
C VAL A 177 -2.35 -1.08 8.62
N ASP A 178 -2.39 -0.05 9.44
CA ASP A 178 -3.48 0.91 9.48
C ASP A 178 -2.91 2.31 9.27
N ALA A 179 -3.50 3.03 8.32
CA ALA A 179 -3.06 4.33 7.86
C ALA A 179 -3.93 5.43 8.47
N LYS A 180 -3.31 6.54 8.85
CA LYS A 180 -4.03 7.68 9.44
C LYS A 180 -3.51 8.97 8.88
N GLY A 181 -4.37 9.79 8.26
CA GLY A 181 -4.05 11.18 7.94
C GLY A 181 -4.73 12.12 8.92
N SER A 182 -3.98 13.07 9.49
CA SER A 182 -4.51 13.94 10.53
C SER A 182 -3.99 15.36 10.44
N ALA A 183 -4.92 16.32 10.45
CA ALA A 183 -4.66 17.75 10.61
C ALA A 183 -4.74 18.19 12.08
N ARG A 184 -4.54 17.26 13.03
CA ARG A 184 -4.47 17.53 14.48
C ARG A 184 -3.04 17.85 14.92
N THR A 185 -2.88 18.33 16.16
CA THR A 185 -1.56 18.63 16.70
C THR A 185 -0.67 17.38 16.75
N MET A 186 0.65 17.57 16.70
CA MET A 186 1.61 16.45 16.77
C MET A 186 1.39 15.57 18.01
N LYS A 187 1.03 16.17 19.16
CA LYS A 187 0.70 15.46 20.40
C LYS A 187 -0.47 14.48 20.20
N GLU A 188 -1.51 14.90 19.48
CA GLU A 188 -2.67 14.07 19.18
C GLU A 188 -2.35 13.00 18.14
N VAL A 189 -1.55 13.31 17.12
CA VAL A 189 -1.11 12.31 16.13
C VAL A 189 -0.33 11.18 16.79
N ARG A 190 0.59 11.50 17.72
CA ARG A 190 1.30 10.51 18.55
C ARG A 190 0.34 9.63 19.35
N LEU A 191 -0.72 10.22 19.89
CA LEU A 191 -1.72 9.49 20.67
C LEU A 191 -2.54 8.55 19.79
N ILE A 192 -2.97 9.02 18.61
CA ILE A 192 -3.66 8.22 17.59
C ILE A 192 -2.80 7.00 17.22
N ALA A 193 -1.53 7.22 16.84
CA ALA A 193 -0.64 6.13 16.44
C ALA A 193 -0.53 5.03 17.51
N LYS A 194 -0.41 5.40 18.79
CA LYS A 194 -0.31 4.44 19.89
C LYS A 194 -1.63 3.76 20.27
N ASN A 195 -2.72 4.51 20.32
CA ASN A 195 -4.02 4.00 20.76
C ASN A 195 -4.64 3.08 19.71
N GLU A 196 -4.55 3.48 18.44
CA GLU A 196 -5.10 2.71 17.33
C GLU A 196 -4.36 1.40 17.13
N TRP A 197 -3.08 1.32 17.48
CA TRP A 197 -2.33 0.07 17.36
C TRP A 197 -2.97 -1.05 18.18
N LYS A 198 -3.30 -0.83 19.45
CA LYS A 198 -3.99 -1.87 20.23
C LYS A 198 -5.37 -2.16 19.65
N ARG A 199 -6.12 -1.11 19.30
CA ARG A 199 -7.53 -1.21 18.91
C ARG A 199 -7.71 -1.96 17.60
N GLN A 200 -6.94 -1.62 16.57
CA GLN A 200 -7.07 -2.12 15.20
C GLN A 200 -6.04 -3.20 14.85
N ILE A 201 -4.80 -3.09 15.34
CA ILE A 201 -3.74 -4.06 15.01
C ILE A 201 -3.77 -5.25 15.97
N TYR A 202 -3.59 -5.02 17.27
CA TYR A 202 -3.44 -6.10 18.24
C TYR A 202 -4.70 -6.96 18.41
N SER A 203 -5.88 -6.34 18.31
CA SER A 203 -7.17 -7.05 18.37
C SER A 203 -7.32 -8.09 17.25
N ASN A 204 -6.66 -7.88 16.11
CA ASN A 204 -6.77 -8.72 14.91
C ASN A 204 -5.56 -9.64 14.69
N ARG A 205 -4.59 -9.68 15.63
CA ARG A 205 -3.33 -10.43 15.47
C ARG A 205 -3.47 -11.95 15.29
N LEU A 206 -4.59 -12.52 15.76
CA LEU A 206 -4.86 -13.96 15.71
C LEU A 206 -5.83 -14.35 14.59
N THR A 207 -6.29 -13.38 13.79
CA THR A 207 -7.18 -13.64 12.68
C THR A 207 -6.45 -14.47 11.62
N GLN A 208 -7.09 -15.55 11.19
CA GLN A 208 -6.58 -16.41 10.12
C GLN A 208 -6.74 -15.70 8.78
N LEU A 209 -5.67 -15.72 7.99
CA LEU A 209 -5.68 -15.27 6.60
C LEU A 209 -6.37 -16.32 5.73
N SER A 210 -6.88 -15.92 4.56
CA SER A 210 -7.77 -16.73 3.72
C SER A 210 -7.25 -18.14 3.39
N ASN A 211 -5.95 -18.30 3.15
CA ASN A 211 -5.30 -19.59 2.87
C ASN A 211 -4.36 -20.03 4.00
N GLY A 212 -4.59 -19.52 5.21
CA GLY A 212 -3.94 -19.97 6.44
C GLY A 212 -2.80 -19.08 6.94
N GLY A 213 -2.45 -19.29 8.21
CA GLY A 213 -1.46 -18.51 8.92
C GLY A 213 -2.03 -17.20 9.47
N THR A 214 -1.21 -16.48 10.23
CA THR A 214 -1.56 -15.21 10.86
C THR A 214 -0.48 -14.18 10.58
N ALA A 215 -0.83 -12.90 10.74
CA ALA A 215 0.18 -11.85 10.73
C ALA A 215 1.25 -12.08 11.81
N THR A 216 2.48 -11.64 11.53
CA THR A 216 3.63 -11.75 12.44
C THR A 216 3.88 -10.45 13.20
N GLU A 217 3.36 -9.34 12.69
CA GLU A 217 3.56 -8.01 13.24
C GLU A 217 2.48 -7.03 12.75
N GLY A 218 2.51 -5.82 13.28
CA GLY A 218 1.71 -4.75 12.69
C GLY A 218 2.15 -3.35 13.06
N ARG A 219 1.58 -2.40 12.35
CA ARG A 219 2.03 -1.01 12.31
C ARG A 219 0.86 -0.04 12.16
N ILE A 220 0.90 1.07 12.88
CA ILE A 220 0.15 2.28 12.53
C ILE A 220 1.12 3.24 11.86
N ILE A 221 0.76 3.77 10.71
CA ILE A 221 1.48 4.86 10.05
C ILE A 221 0.57 6.08 10.01
N ALA A 222 0.89 7.07 10.84
CA ALA A 222 0.12 8.30 10.95
C ALA A 222 0.85 9.48 10.30
N ALA A 223 0.28 10.03 9.25
CA ALA A 223 0.71 11.27 8.64
C ALA A 223 0.16 12.48 9.43
N THR A 224 1.05 13.30 9.96
CA THR A 224 0.71 14.64 10.44
C THR A 224 0.68 15.60 9.27
N LEU A 225 -0.33 16.46 9.21
CA LEU A 225 -0.56 17.39 8.09
C LEU A 225 -0.50 18.87 8.54
N VAL A 226 -0.02 19.14 9.75
CA VAL A 226 -0.10 20.46 10.41
C VAL A 226 1.25 21.21 10.43
N ASN A 227 1.18 22.54 10.23
CA ASN A 227 2.26 23.52 10.33
C ASN A 227 2.69 23.72 11.81
N PRO A 228 3.97 23.89 12.20
CA PRO A 228 5.12 24.39 11.43
C PRO A 228 5.99 23.31 10.76
N GLY A 229 5.79 22.03 11.10
CA GLY A 229 6.71 20.95 10.71
C GLY A 229 6.65 20.57 9.23
N GLY A 230 5.46 20.69 8.63
CA GLY A 230 5.12 20.12 7.33
C GLY A 230 4.43 18.76 7.46
N VAL A 231 4.13 18.16 6.31
CA VAL A 231 3.70 16.76 6.25
C VAL A 231 4.85 15.87 6.73
N GLY A 232 4.55 14.88 7.58
CA GLY A 232 5.55 13.91 8.05
C GLY A 232 4.91 12.72 8.75
N LEU A 233 5.70 11.71 9.09
CA LEU A 233 5.23 10.41 9.55
C LEU A 233 5.53 10.16 11.03
N VAL A 234 4.54 9.62 11.73
CA VAL A 234 4.66 9.03 13.06
C VAL A 234 4.24 7.57 12.97
N THR A 235 5.11 6.67 13.41
CA THR A 235 4.87 5.23 13.30
C THR A 235 4.81 4.58 14.66
N ALA A 236 3.88 3.64 14.83
CA ALA A 236 3.82 2.76 15.99
C ALA A 236 3.87 1.32 15.51
N TYR A 237 4.83 0.53 16.00
CA TYR A 237 5.16 -0.78 15.47
C TYR A 237 5.32 -1.80 16.59
N GLY A 238 4.88 -3.04 16.36
CA GLY A 238 5.10 -4.14 17.27
C GLY A 238 5.04 -5.50 16.57
N ARG A 239 5.88 -6.43 17.04
CA ARG A 239 5.81 -7.84 16.66
C ARG A 239 4.84 -8.58 17.56
N PHE A 240 4.14 -9.55 16.99
CA PHE A 240 3.28 -10.42 17.77
C PHE A 240 4.11 -11.56 18.37
N PRO A 241 3.89 -11.92 19.65
CA PRO A 241 4.51 -13.11 20.22
C PRO A 241 4.10 -14.32 19.37
N SER A 242 5.09 -15.08 18.91
CA SER A 242 4.82 -16.32 18.20
C SER A 242 4.11 -17.28 19.16
N ALA A 243 3.03 -17.95 18.73
CA ALA A 243 2.30 -18.92 19.54
C ALA A 243 3.16 -20.14 19.98
N ALA A 244 4.43 -20.19 19.58
CA ALA A 244 5.38 -21.28 19.79
C ALA A 244 6.07 -21.31 21.17
N TYR A 245 5.62 -20.55 22.17
CA TYR A 245 6.08 -20.72 23.57
C TYR A 245 5.28 -21.79 24.34
N SER A 246 4.78 -22.81 23.63
CA SER A 246 4.45 -24.10 24.25
C SER A 246 5.74 -24.92 24.28
N SER A 247 6.19 -25.22 25.49
CA SER A 247 7.40 -25.99 25.82
C SER A 247 7.65 -27.20 24.91
N ALA A 248 8.94 -27.38 24.57
CA ALA A 248 9.56 -28.60 24.04
C ALA A 248 8.94 -29.22 22.77
N THR A 249 9.65 -29.09 21.65
CA THR A 249 10.11 -30.16 20.73
C THR A 249 10.27 -29.56 19.32
N LEU A 250 11.48 -29.70 18.75
CA LEU A 250 11.93 -29.53 17.36
C LEU A 250 11.14 -28.57 16.43
N ALA A 251 11.82 -27.54 15.94
CA ALA A 251 11.28 -26.52 15.05
C ALA A 251 11.37 -26.91 13.55
N PRO A 252 10.26 -27.36 12.95
CA PRO A 252 9.92 -27.05 11.55
C PRO A 252 8.63 -26.22 11.38
N SER A 253 7.81 -26.05 12.43
CA SER A 253 6.43 -25.53 12.30
C SER A 253 6.30 -24.03 12.01
N ARG A 254 7.27 -23.22 12.44
CA ARG A 254 7.20 -21.74 12.32
C ARG A 254 7.47 -21.25 10.89
N VAL A 255 8.44 -21.84 10.21
CA VAL A 255 8.79 -21.45 8.82
C VAL A 255 7.64 -21.82 7.87
N SER A 256 7.04 -22.98 8.07
CA SER A 256 5.89 -23.45 7.28
C SER A 256 4.67 -22.53 7.43
N THR A 257 4.32 -22.09 8.64
CA THR A 257 3.14 -21.25 8.88
C THR A 257 3.31 -19.82 8.37
N THR A 258 4.49 -19.21 8.51
CA THR A 258 4.77 -17.88 7.95
C THR A 258 4.84 -17.90 6.43
N SER A 259 5.45 -18.92 5.83
CA SER A 259 5.47 -19.08 4.36
C SER A 259 4.05 -19.19 3.79
N LYS A 260 3.18 -20.00 4.41
CA LYS A 260 1.76 -20.09 4.05
C LYS A 260 1.04 -18.76 4.16
N ALA A 261 1.27 -18.01 5.25
CA ALA A 261 0.69 -16.68 5.44
C ALA A 261 1.10 -15.71 4.32
N ILE A 262 2.39 -15.69 3.96
CA ILE A 262 2.94 -14.84 2.89
C ILE A 262 2.30 -15.21 1.55
N LYS A 263 2.30 -16.49 1.17
CA LYS A 263 1.69 -16.95 -0.07
C LYS A 263 0.19 -16.62 -0.14
N SER A 264 -0.51 -16.79 1.00
CA SER A 264 -1.93 -16.46 1.09
C SER A 264 -2.20 -15.00 0.70
N VAL A 265 -1.42 -14.07 1.22
CA VAL A 265 -1.64 -12.64 0.98
C VAL A 265 -1.08 -12.19 -0.37
N GLN A 266 -0.01 -12.81 -0.86
CA GLN A 266 0.47 -12.61 -2.24
C GLN A 266 -0.56 -13.07 -3.27
N LYS A 267 -1.24 -14.18 -3.04
CA LYS A 267 -2.32 -14.66 -3.91
C LYS A 267 -3.45 -13.63 -4.03
N VAL A 268 -3.80 -12.96 -2.93
CA VAL A 268 -4.75 -11.83 -2.93
C VAL A 268 -4.20 -10.66 -3.76
N ASN A 269 -2.93 -10.29 -3.56
CA ASN A 269 -2.29 -9.22 -4.33
C ASN A 269 -2.39 -9.46 -5.84
N PHE A 270 -1.96 -10.63 -6.29
CA PHE A 270 -1.90 -10.95 -7.71
C PHE A 270 -3.28 -11.16 -8.31
N THR A 271 -4.25 -11.68 -7.54
CA THR A 271 -5.66 -11.65 -7.96
C THR A 271 -6.11 -10.22 -8.26
N ASN A 272 -5.81 -9.27 -7.37
CA ASN A 272 -6.17 -7.86 -7.54
C ASN A 272 -5.41 -7.20 -8.70
N ALA A 273 -4.11 -7.48 -8.84
CA ALA A 273 -3.29 -6.96 -9.92
C ALA A 273 -3.74 -7.48 -11.30
N PHE A 274 -4.12 -8.75 -11.41
CA PHE A 274 -4.55 -9.34 -12.68
C PHE A 274 -5.87 -8.78 -13.17
N TYR A 275 -6.85 -8.58 -12.28
CA TYR A 275 -8.09 -7.84 -12.64
C TYR A 275 -7.79 -6.43 -13.16
N LEU A 276 -6.81 -5.76 -12.56
CA LEU A 276 -6.41 -4.41 -12.95
C LEU A 276 -5.70 -4.38 -14.33
N LEU A 277 -4.96 -5.42 -14.67
CA LEU A 277 -4.33 -5.58 -15.99
C LEU A 277 -5.30 -6.09 -17.07
N GLY A 278 -6.51 -6.49 -16.69
CA GLY A 278 -7.48 -7.12 -17.60
C GLY A 278 -7.23 -8.61 -17.84
N LEU A 279 -6.35 -9.24 -17.05
CA LEU A 279 -6.04 -10.67 -17.08
C LEU A 279 -7.07 -11.43 -16.21
N ASN A 280 -8.31 -11.46 -16.68
CA ASN A 280 -9.46 -11.92 -15.91
C ASN A 280 -9.45 -13.43 -15.67
N ALA A 281 -8.97 -14.23 -16.63
CA ALA A 281 -8.91 -15.68 -16.47
C ALA A 281 -7.83 -16.08 -15.47
N MET A 282 -6.66 -15.43 -15.50
CA MET A 282 -5.60 -15.57 -14.50
C MET A 282 -6.08 -15.16 -13.11
N ALA A 283 -6.78 -14.02 -12.98
CA ALA A 283 -7.34 -13.61 -11.70
C ALA A 283 -8.37 -14.61 -11.16
N LYS A 284 -9.23 -15.15 -12.03
CA LYS A 284 -10.21 -16.18 -11.68
C LYS A 284 -9.56 -17.49 -11.25
N HIS A 285 -8.45 -17.89 -11.87
CA HIS A 285 -7.74 -19.12 -11.52
C HIS A 285 -7.40 -19.18 -10.02
N PHE A 286 -6.92 -18.08 -9.45
CA PHE A 286 -6.59 -18.03 -8.02
C PHE A 286 -7.80 -18.16 -7.08
N ILE A 287 -9.01 -17.91 -7.57
CA ILE A 287 -10.24 -18.05 -6.79
C ILE A 287 -11.09 -19.26 -7.24
N GLY A 288 -10.46 -20.26 -7.88
CA GLY A 288 -11.09 -21.53 -8.25
C GLY A 288 -11.54 -21.64 -9.72
N GLY A 289 -11.14 -20.69 -10.57
CA GLY A 289 -11.42 -20.73 -12.01
C GLY A 289 -10.57 -21.74 -12.79
N PRO A 290 -10.94 -22.02 -14.06
CA PRO A 290 -10.26 -23.03 -14.87
C PRO A 290 -8.81 -22.66 -15.21
N VAL A 291 -7.87 -23.59 -14.96
CA VAL A 291 -6.44 -23.38 -15.25
C VAL A 291 -6.14 -23.27 -16.74
N SER A 292 -6.90 -23.96 -17.61
CA SER A 292 -6.69 -23.93 -19.07
C SER A 292 -6.90 -22.53 -19.64
N GLN A 293 -8.01 -21.88 -19.30
CA GLN A 293 -8.30 -20.49 -19.73
C GLN A 293 -7.24 -19.51 -19.24
N ALA A 294 -6.78 -19.69 -18.00
CA ALA A 294 -5.77 -18.85 -17.40
C ALA A 294 -4.40 -19.04 -18.05
N ARG A 295 -4.08 -20.29 -18.46
CA ARG A 295 -2.87 -20.64 -19.20
C ARG A 295 -2.88 -20.04 -20.61
N ASP A 296 -4.02 -20.11 -21.30
CA ASP A 296 -4.19 -19.49 -22.62
C ASP A 296 -4.03 -17.96 -22.55
N GLU A 297 -4.61 -17.33 -21.52
CA GLU A 297 -4.47 -15.89 -21.29
C GLU A 297 -3.02 -15.49 -20.97
N LEU A 298 -2.29 -16.28 -20.16
CA LEU A 298 -0.86 -16.07 -19.92
C LEU A 298 -0.04 -16.20 -21.22
N ASN A 299 -0.33 -17.18 -22.06
CA ASN A 299 0.34 -17.34 -23.35
C ASN A 299 0.08 -16.14 -24.28
N ASN A 300 -1.15 -15.62 -24.31
CA ASN A 300 -1.46 -14.39 -25.06
C ASN A 300 -0.75 -13.17 -24.48
N ALA A 301 -0.65 -13.07 -23.15
CA ALA A 301 0.08 -11.99 -22.48
C ALA A 301 1.57 -11.99 -22.86
N ARG A 302 2.21 -13.18 -22.96
CA ARG A 302 3.59 -13.34 -23.44
C ARG A 302 3.80 -12.80 -24.84
N LEU A 303 2.84 -13.00 -25.74
CA LEU A 303 2.90 -12.50 -27.11
C LEU A 303 2.67 -10.98 -27.22
N SER A 304 2.14 -10.37 -26.17
CA SER A 304 1.75 -8.94 -26.13
C SER A 304 2.64 -8.11 -25.21
N VAL A 305 3.81 -8.63 -24.82
CA VAL A 305 4.74 -7.91 -23.95
C VAL A 305 5.31 -6.69 -24.65
N THR A 306 5.56 -5.66 -23.86
CA THR A 306 6.29 -4.46 -24.27
C THR A 306 7.56 -4.39 -23.47
N ASP A 307 8.71 -4.24 -24.15
CA ASP A 307 9.97 -3.96 -23.47
C ASP A 307 9.98 -2.51 -22.98
N ILE A 308 10.36 -2.32 -21.73
CA ILE A 308 10.61 -1.00 -21.16
C ILE A 308 12.07 -0.95 -20.77
N ASP A 309 12.91 -0.35 -21.61
CA ASP A 309 14.33 -0.03 -21.39
C ASP A 309 15.05 -1.01 -20.42
N ASP A 310 15.66 -0.49 -19.35
CA ASP A 310 16.41 -1.25 -18.35
C ASP A 310 15.53 -2.15 -17.43
N PHE A 311 14.22 -2.20 -17.65
CA PHE A 311 13.24 -2.90 -16.79
C PHE A 311 12.79 -4.25 -17.37
N GLY A 312 13.06 -4.48 -18.66
CA GLY A 312 12.73 -5.71 -19.36
C GLY A 312 11.28 -5.78 -19.84
N ALA A 313 10.85 -6.99 -20.19
CA ALA A 313 9.54 -7.27 -20.76
C ALA A 313 8.43 -7.16 -19.72
N VAL A 314 7.41 -6.35 -20.01
CA VAL A 314 6.22 -6.21 -19.17
C VAL A 314 4.93 -6.41 -19.97
N TYR A 315 3.90 -6.90 -19.29
CA TYR A 315 2.54 -6.84 -19.81
C TYR A 315 1.87 -5.56 -19.31
N THR A 316 1.24 -4.80 -20.21
CA THR A 316 0.60 -3.53 -19.89
C THR A 316 -0.92 -3.63 -19.96
N GLY A 317 -1.59 -3.04 -18.96
CA GLY A 317 -3.03 -2.85 -18.97
C GLY A 317 -3.45 -1.66 -19.84
N ALA A 318 -4.73 -1.31 -19.82
CA ALA A 318 -5.22 -0.17 -20.60
C ALA A 318 -4.78 1.19 -19.98
N PRO A 319 -4.42 2.18 -20.81
CA PRO A 319 -4.00 3.51 -20.34
C PRO A 319 -5.17 4.30 -19.71
N ARG A 320 -4.85 5.18 -18.77
CA ARG A 320 -5.80 6.03 -18.03
C ARG A 320 -5.31 7.47 -17.97
N PHE A 321 -6.18 8.44 -18.24
CA PHE A 321 -5.82 9.86 -18.30
C PHE A 321 -5.70 10.50 -16.92
N ILE A 322 -4.71 11.37 -16.72
CA ILE A 322 -4.46 12.20 -15.54
C ILE A 322 -4.15 13.62 -16.02
N ASP A 323 -4.81 14.62 -15.47
CA ASP A 323 -4.42 16.02 -15.66
C ASP A 323 -3.61 16.51 -14.45
N LEU A 324 -2.40 17.00 -14.70
CA LEU A 324 -1.50 17.58 -13.68
C LEU A 324 -1.29 19.09 -13.91
N ASP A 325 -2.29 19.78 -14.46
CA ASP A 325 -2.33 21.24 -14.65
C ASP A 325 -1.07 21.74 -15.39
N GLY A 326 -0.23 22.58 -14.78
CA GLY A 326 0.98 23.10 -15.40
C GLY A 326 2.02 22.05 -15.86
N GLN A 327 1.84 20.77 -15.53
CA GLN A 327 2.64 19.65 -16.09
C GLN A 327 2.04 19.02 -17.34
N GLY A 328 0.87 19.49 -17.78
CA GLY A 328 0.10 18.95 -18.88
C GLY A 328 -0.64 17.67 -18.52
N ALA A 329 -1.29 17.11 -19.54
CA ALA A 329 -1.97 15.84 -19.46
C ALA A 329 -0.98 14.67 -19.53
N TRP A 330 -1.26 13.62 -18.75
CA TRP A 330 -0.50 12.38 -18.68
C TRP A 330 -1.44 11.17 -18.83
N THR A 331 -0.91 10.06 -19.31
CA THR A 331 -1.55 8.75 -19.20
C THR A 331 -0.78 7.88 -18.23
N MET A 332 -1.46 7.28 -17.26
CA MET A 332 -0.96 6.20 -16.42
C MET A 332 -1.42 4.87 -16.98
N GLN A 333 -0.47 3.98 -17.27
CA GLN A 333 -0.71 2.63 -17.76
C GLN A 333 -0.08 1.64 -16.78
N THR A 334 -0.90 0.87 -16.09
CA THR A 334 -0.40 -0.13 -15.13
C THR A 334 0.24 -1.30 -15.85
N PHE A 335 1.27 -1.89 -15.26
CA PHE A 335 1.96 -3.04 -15.83
C PHE A 335 2.31 -4.08 -14.75
N CYS A 336 2.67 -5.29 -15.19
CA CYS A 336 3.39 -6.25 -14.38
C CYS A 336 4.50 -6.89 -15.23
N ARG A 337 5.67 -7.12 -14.63
CA ARG A 337 6.76 -7.80 -15.32
C ARG A 337 6.35 -9.23 -15.69
N ILE A 338 6.77 -9.69 -16.87
CA ILE A 338 6.31 -10.98 -17.38
C ILE A 338 6.87 -12.14 -16.55
N ASP A 339 8.11 -12.05 -16.07
CA ASP A 339 8.74 -13.04 -15.19
C ASP A 339 7.97 -13.17 -13.86
N VAL A 340 7.52 -12.06 -13.29
CA VAL A 340 6.71 -12.04 -12.07
C VAL A 340 5.30 -12.59 -12.33
N LEU A 341 4.69 -12.30 -13.48
CA LEU A 341 3.40 -12.88 -13.89
C LEU A 341 3.46 -14.41 -13.94
N GLU A 342 4.53 -14.93 -14.55
CA GLU A 342 4.78 -16.37 -14.67
C GLU A 342 5.05 -17.00 -13.31
N GLU A 343 5.91 -16.39 -12.51
CA GLU A 343 6.23 -16.86 -11.16
C GLU A 343 4.95 -16.91 -10.29
N ALA A 344 4.13 -15.85 -10.31
CA ALA A 344 2.88 -15.82 -9.59
C ALA A 344 1.91 -16.93 -10.04
N PHE A 345 1.81 -17.16 -11.35
CA PHE A 345 0.94 -18.19 -11.91
C PHE A 345 1.34 -19.60 -11.44
N GLU A 346 2.63 -19.94 -11.50
CA GLU A 346 3.11 -21.28 -11.14
C GLU A 346 3.15 -21.49 -9.62
N ASN A 347 3.54 -20.46 -8.86
CA ASN A 347 3.89 -20.64 -7.45
C ASN A 347 2.71 -20.46 -6.49
N LEU A 348 1.74 -19.59 -6.80
CA LEU A 348 0.69 -19.21 -5.83
C LEU A 348 -0.50 -20.18 -5.77
N SER A 349 -0.62 -21.08 -6.75
CA SER A 349 -1.65 -22.13 -6.76
C SER A 349 -1.20 -23.47 -6.18
N SER A 350 0.11 -23.71 -6.10
CA SER A 350 0.70 -24.91 -5.50
C SER A 350 1.04 -24.64 -4.04
N ASP A 351 0.75 -25.54 -3.11
CA ASP A 351 1.13 -25.35 -1.69
C ASP A 351 2.65 -25.47 -1.47
N ASP A 352 3.31 -26.37 -2.22
CA ASP A 352 4.72 -26.73 -2.04
C ASP A 352 5.71 -25.79 -2.74
N ALA A 353 5.22 -24.97 -3.68
CA ALA A 353 6.05 -23.98 -4.37
C ALA A 353 6.49 -22.83 -3.43
N PRO A 354 7.59 -22.12 -3.73
CA PRO A 354 7.98 -20.94 -2.95
C PRO A 354 6.96 -19.80 -3.05
N ALA A 355 7.10 -18.78 -2.20
CA ALA A 355 6.42 -17.51 -2.38
C ALA A 355 7.01 -16.77 -3.60
N VAL A 356 6.26 -15.81 -4.17
CA VAL A 356 6.77 -14.97 -5.26
C VAL A 356 7.89 -14.08 -4.72
N ALA A 357 9.00 -14.02 -5.45
CA ALA A 357 10.16 -13.22 -5.07
C ALA A 357 9.83 -11.72 -5.02
N GLU A 358 10.42 -11.02 -4.04
CA GLU A 358 10.37 -9.56 -4.03
C GLU A 358 11.30 -9.00 -5.10
N THR A 359 10.79 -8.03 -5.85
CA THR A 359 11.60 -7.20 -6.74
C THR A 359 12.10 -5.96 -5.98
N PRO A 360 13.33 -5.49 -6.25
CA PRO A 360 13.76 -4.18 -5.76
C PRO A 360 12.77 -3.11 -6.24
N PRO A 361 12.23 -2.27 -5.34
CA PRO A 361 11.27 -1.26 -5.76
C PRO A 361 12.03 -0.14 -6.49
N ILE A 362 11.42 0.36 -7.55
CA ILE A 362 11.97 1.46 -8.33
C ILE A 362 11.25 2.71 -7.86
N LEU A 363 11.61 3.14 -6.66
CA LEU A 363 11.16 4.39 -6.04
C LEU A 363 12.11 5.55 -6.34
N ALA A 364 13.26 5.25 -6.94
CA ALA A 364 14.29 6.22 -7.25
C ALA A 364 14.24 6.56 -8.73
N LEU A 365 13.53 7.63 -9.09
CA LEU A 365 13.98 8.43 -10.23
C LEU A 365 15.37 8.95 -9.84
N ARG A 366 16.40 8.49 -10.56
CA ARG A 366 17.65 9.25 -10.61
C ARG A 366 17.25 10.69 -10.95
N PRO A 367 17.82 11.71 -10.29
CA PRO A 367 17.83 13.03 -10.86
C PRO A 367 18.72 12.92 -12.10
N GLU A 368 18.16 12.45 -13.22
CA GLU A 368 18.81 12.66 -14.50
C GLU A 368 19.06 14.14 -14.59
N LYS A 369 20.32 14.46 -14.89
CA LYS A 369 20.80 15.81 -15.13
C LYS A 369 19.69 16.57 -15.82
N ILE A 370 19.19 17.60 -15.14
CA ILE A 370 18.42 18.64 -15.78
C ILE A 370 19.39 19.23 -16.80
N ASP A 371 19.36 18.73 -18.04
CA ASP A 371 19.94 19.41 -19.17
C ASP A 371 19.07 20.64 -19.35
N ILE A 372 19.47 21.70 -18.65
CA ILE A 372 18.99 23.05 -18.88
C ILE A 372 19.50 23.38 -20.28
N SER A 373 18.66 23.21 -21.31
CA SER A 373 18.95 23.83 -22.60
C SER A 373 19.10 25.34 -22.37
N GLY A 374 19.93 26.00 -23.19
CA GLY A 374 20.27 27.42 -23.05
C GLY A 374 19.10 28.42 -23.06
N ASP A 375 17.86 27.94 -23.16
CA ASP A 375 16.59 28.67 -23.06
C ASP A 375 15.90 28.55 -21.68
N GLY A 376 16.47 27.82 -20.71
CA GLY A 376 15.91 27.64 -19.38
C GLY A 376 14.73 26.66 -19.30
N ARG A 377 14.41 25.92 -20.38
CA ARG A 377 13.36 24.90 -20.37
C ARG A 377 13.94 23.57 -19.89
N ILE A 378 13.36 23.03 -18.82
CA ILE A 378 13.65 21.68 -18.32
C ILE A 378 13.16 20.68 -19.38
N LYS A 379 14.04 19.87 -19.96
CA LYS A 379 13.65 18.65 -20.70
C LYS A 379 13.09 17.65 -19.70
N ASN A 380 11.79 17.70 -19.46
CA ASN A 380 11.10 16.61 -18.76
C ASN A 380 11.17 15.36 -19.64
N SER A 381 11.47 14.20 -19.05
CA SER A 381 11.28 12.94 -19.78
C SER A 381 9.80 12.82 -20.17
N ASP A 382 9.53 12.39 -21.41
CA ASP A 382 8.17 12.15 -21.90
C ASP A 382 7.51 10.95 -21.21
N GLN A 383 8.27 10.22 -20.36
CA GLN A 383 7.87 8.99 -19.70
C GLN A 383 8.50 8.85 -18.30
N VAL A 384 7.73 8.33 -17.35
CA VAL A 384 8.18 7.95 -15.99
C VAL A 384 7.68 6.53 -15.70
N VAL A 385 8.56 5.67 -15.18
CA VAL A 385 8.23 4.27 -14.86
C VAL A 385 8.39 4.05 -13.36
N LEU A 386 7.33 3.58 -12.71
CA LEU A 386 7.30 3.29 -11.28
C LEU A 386 7.01 1.81 -11.05
N GLN A 387 7.76 1.16 -10.15
CA GLN A 387 7.57 -0.25 -9.82
C GLN A 387 7.55 -0.47 -8.30
N SER A 388 6.55 -1.22 -7.82
CA SER A 388 6.48 -1.71 -6.44
C SER A 388 7.19 -3.06 -6.27
N ARG A 389 7.41 -3.47 -5.01
CA ARG A 389 8.18 -4.68 -4.68
C ARG A 389 7.61 -5.99 -5.20
N ASP A 390 6.34 -5.99 -5.57
CA ASP A 390 5.63 -7.12 -6.16
C ASP A 390 5.77 -7.18 -7.69
N GLY A 391 6.61 -6.35 -8.31
CA GLY A 391 6.80 -6.33 -9.77
C GLY A 391 5.65 -5.70 -10.55
N VAL A 392 4.61 -5.23 -9.86
CA VAL A 392 3.51 -4.44 -10.43
C VAL A 392 3.94 -2.97 -10.44
N GLY A 393 3.53 -2.23 -11.46
CA GLY A 393 3.94 -0.85 -11.62
C GLY A 393 3.00 -0.01 -12.45
N ALA A 394 3.45 1.20 -12.77
CA ALA A 394 2.78 2.09 -13.70
C ALA A 394 3.78 2.86 -14.57
N ILE A 395 3.41 3.00 -15.84
CA ILE A 395 4.08 3.84 -16.83
C ILE A 395 3.26 5.12 -16.96
N PHE A 396 3.87 6.25 -16.69
CA PHE A 396 3.31 7.56 -16.96
C PHE A 396 3.90 8.07 -18.27
N LYS A 397 3.05 8.47 -19.22
CA LYS A 397 3.48 9.08 -20.49
C LYS A 397 2.77 10.41 -20.68
N ARG A 398 3.46 11.43 -21.17
CA ARG A 398 2.85 12.73 -21.45
C ARG A 398 1.93 12.62 -22.68
N VAL A 399 0.74 13.22 -22.60
CA VAL A 399 -0.17 13.38 -23.75
C VAL A 399 0.35 14.55 -24.58
N LYS A 400 0.64 14.30 -25.86
CA LYS A 400 1.13 15.30 -26.82
C LYS A 400 0.00 16.02 -27.52
#